data_AF-A0ABD3V1S1-F1
#
_entry.id   AF-A0ABD3V1S1-F1
#
_cell.length_a   1.000
_cell.length_b   1.000
_cell.length_c   1.000
_cell.angle_alpha   90.00
_cell.angle_beta   90.00
_cell.angle_gamma   90.00
#
_symmetry.space_group_name_H-M   'P 1'
#
loop_
_entity.id
_entity.type
_entity.pdbx_description
1 polymer ?
#
loop_
_entity_poly.entity_id
_entity_poly.type
_entity_poly.pdbx_seq_one_letter_code
_entity_poly.pdbx_strand_id
1 'polypeptide(L)'
;MKVVVVLAALIAVSYGQTHHPHTVTGSTHDPNVHEAFNFFYDFHTQKMMVTNHHNCYVFTLSDREKVDVHNDPGLTAIELKLLQMVDSATKTEVPKSSLEASVVHACGQNVRHYFTMS
;
A
#
# COMPACT_ATOMS: atom_id res chain seq x y z
N MET A 1 -24.86 17.27 79.11
CA MET A 1 -25.34 16.22 78.19
C MET A 1 -24.66 16.42 76.85
N LYS A 2 -23.84 15.46 76.40
CA LYS A 2 -23.20 15.47 75.08
C LYS A 2 -23.39 14.08 74.49
N VAL A 3 -24.37 13.97 73.61
CA VAL A 3 -24.54 12.82 72.72
C VAL A 3 -23.87 13.21 71.41
N VAL A 4 -22.83 12.51 71.01
CA VAL A 4 -22.43 12.43 69.61
C VAL A 4 -21.94 11.01 69.36
N VAL A 5 -22.83 10.21 68.77
CA VAL A 5 -22.49 8.97 68.07
C VAL A 5 -21.91 9.38 66.74
N VAL A 6 -20.66 9.00 66.43
CA VAL A 6 -20.13 9.12 65.07
C VAL A 6 -19.92 7.72 64.53
N LEU A 7 -20.85 7.37 63.64
CA LEU A 7 -20.87 6.15 62.85
C LEU A 7 -20.00 6.37 61.60
N ALA A 8 -19.19 5.36 61.30
CA ALA A 8 -18.73 4.90 59.98
C ALA A 8 -17.98 5.86 59.02
N ALA A 9 -16.81 5.41 58.56
CA ALA A 9 -16.58 5.13 57.14
C ALA A 9 -15.28 4.34 56.97
N LEU A 10 -15.39 3.06 56.58
CA LEU A 10 -14.28 2.29 56.03
C LEU A 10 -13.91 2.91 54.68
N ILE A 11 -12.72 3.50 54.57
CA ILE A 11 -12.21 4.02 53.30
C ILE A 11 -11.72 2.81 52.49
N ALA A 12 -12.61 2.23 51.69
CA ALA A 12 -12.23 1.31 50.64
C ALA A 12 -11.49 2.11 49.56
N VAL A 13 -10.17 1.97 49.51
CA VAL A 13 -9.36 2.50 48.40
C VAL A 13 -9.65 1.63 47.18
N SER A 14 -10.61 2.05 46.35
CA SER A 14 -10.82 1.47 45.03
C SER A 14 -9.78 2.05 44.07
N TYR A 15 -8.82 1.23 43.64
CA TYR A 15 -7.98 1.54 42.48
C TYR A 15 -8.88 1.54 41.23
N GLY A 16 -9.39 2.71 40.87
CA GLY A 16 -10.07 2.90 39.60
C GLY A 16 -9.03 2.82 38.47
N GLN A 17 -8.97 1.70 37.76
CA GLN A 17 -8.28 1.64 36.48
C GLN A 17 -9.01 2.58 35.51
N THR A 18 -8.37 3.69 35.16
CA THR A 18 -8.76 4.55 34.06
C THR A 18 -8.57 3.78 32.75
N HIS A 19 -9.59 3.03 32.35
CA HIS A 19 -9.69 2.54 30.99
C HIS A 19 -9.88 3.74 30.07
N HIS A 20 -8.79 4.20 29.46
CA HIS A 20 -8.89 5.09 28.31
C HIS A 20 -9.69 4.35 27.23
N PRO A 21 -10.81 4.88 26.73
CA PRO A 21 -11.39 4.34 25.52
C PRO A 21 -10.38 4.63 24.41
N HIS A 22 -9.73 3.57 23.93
CA HIS A 22 -9.01 3.63 22.67
C HIS A 22 -10.08 3.85 21.59
N THR A 23 -10.28 5.09 21.18
CA THR A 23 -10.95 5.38 19.93
C THR A 23 -10.08 4.76 18.84
N VAL A 24 -10.47 3.59 18.37
CA VAL A 24 -9.90 2.96 17.19
C VAL A 24 -10.31 3.84 16.01
N THR A 25 -9.49 4.83 15.67
CA THR A 25 -9.49 5.42 14.32
C THR A 25 -8.77 4.45 13.38
N GLY A 26 -9.22 3.20 13.36
CA GLY A 26 -8.81 2.25 12.35
C GLY A 26 -9.54 2.59 11.06
N SER A 27 -8.82 2.58 9.94
CA SER A 27 -9.45 2.44 8.63
C SER A 27 -10.52 1.33 8.74
N THR A 28 -11.76 1.61 8.36
CA THR A 28 -12.83 0.59 8.29
C THR A 28 -12.56 -0.47 7.22
N HIS A 29 -11.48 -0.31 6.46
CA HIS A 29 -10.94 -1.28 5.54
C HIS A 29 -9.63 -1.84 6.11
N ASP A 30 -9.65 -3.11 6.53
CA ASP A 30 -8.41 -3.88 6.72
C ASP A 30 -7.69 -3.93 5.36
N PRO A 31 -6.44 -3.47 5.22
CA PRO A 31 -5.72 -3.59 3.96
C PRO A 31 -5.77 -5.05 3.53
N ASN A 32 -6.34 -5.31 2.35
CA ASN A 32 -6.40 -6.67 1.85
C ASN A 32 -4.96 -7.13 1.59
N VAL A 33 -4.41 -7.93 2.50
CA VAL A 33 -3.04 -8.47 2.41
C VAL A 33 -2.83 -9.34 1.16
N HIS A 34 -3.91 -9.71 0.46
CA HIS A 34 -3.86 -10.41 -0.83
C HIS A 34 -3.61 -9.47 -2.02
N GLU A 35 -3.64 -8.15 -1.83
CA GLU A 35 -3.25 -7.16 -2.85
C GLU A 35 -1.77 -6.74 -2.68
N ALA A 36 -0.89 -7.73 -2.66
CA ALA A 36 0.54 -7.45 -2.78
C ALA A 36 0.84 -6.93 -4.19
N PHE A 37 1.55 -5.81 -4.27
CA PHE A 37 2.11 -5.29 -5.50
C PHE A 37 3.56 -5.78 -5.64
N ASN A 38 3.89 -6.37 -6.79
CA ASN A 38 5.27 -6.67 -7.15
C ASN A 38 5.74 -5.70 -8.24
N PHE A 39 6.99 -5.26 -8.09
CA PHE A 39 7.64 -4.34 -9.00
C PHE A 39 8.75 -5.07 -9.76
N PHE A 40 8.81 -4.87 -11.06
CA PHE A 40 9.87 -5.43 -11.89
C PHE A 40 10.33 -4.42 -12.92
N TYR A 41 11.62 -4.14 -12.96
CA TYR A 41 12.25 -3.32 -13.98
C TYR A 41 12.86 -4.20 -15.07
N ASP A 42 12.42 -4.03 -16.31
CA ASP A 42 13.01 -4.67 -17.48
C ASP A 42 14.06 -3.75 -18.12
N PHE A 43 15.33 -4.14 -18.01
CA PHE A 43 16.44 -3.37 -18.56
C PHE A 43 16.45 -3.32 -20.09
N HIS A 44 15.85 -4.29 -20.77
CA HIS A 44 15.80 -4.33 -22.24
C HIS A 44 14.83 -3.29 -22.77
N THR A 45 13.62 -3.23 -22.20
CA THR A 45 12.57 -2.30 -22.63
C THR A 45 12.58 -0.98 -21.88
N GLN A 46 13.39 -0.88 -20.81
CA GLN A 46 13.45 0.25 -19.86
C GLN A 46 12.07 0.59 -19.27
N LYS A 47 11.26 -0.45 -19.03
CA LYS A 47 9.90 -0.34 -18.48
C LYS A 47 9.85 -0.89 -17.07
N MET A 48 8.94 -0.34 -16.29
CA MET A 48 8.64 -0.86 -14.96
C MET A 48 7.23 -1.44 -14.95
N MET A 49 7.13 -2.68 -14.49
CA MET A 49 5.88 -3.38 -14.33
C MET A 49 5.48 -3.37 -12.87
N VAL A 50 4.23 -3.00 -12.61
CA VAL A 50 3.58 -3.13 -11.31
C VAL A 50 2.51 -4.19 -11.45
N THR A 51 2.65 -5.30 -10.75
CA THR A 51 1.74 -6.43 -10.85
C THR A 51 1.00 -6.64 -9.55
N ASN A 52 -0.28 -6.98 -9.64
CA ASN A 52 -1.03 -7.59 -8.55
C ASN A 52 -1.71 -8.87 -9.06
N HIS A 53 -2.55 -9.50 -8.23
CA HIS A 53 -3.19 -10.78 -8.54
C HIS A 53 -3.90 -10.87 -9.91
N HIS A 54 -4.37 -9.73 -10.46
CA HIS A 54 -5.19 -9.73 -11.67
C HIS A 54 -4.69 -8.78 -12.77
N ASN A 55 -3.78 -7.86 -12.45
CA ASN A 55 -3.40 -6.77 -13.34
C ASN A 55 -1.89 -6.60 -13.38
N CYS A 56 -1.37 -6.32 -14.58
CA CYS A 56 -0.02 -5.86 -14.81
C CYS A 56 -0.08 -4.46 -15.44
N TYR A 57 0.46 -3.47 -14.74
CA TYR A 57 0.57 -2.10 -15.20
C TYR A 57 1.99 -1.87 -15.73
N VAL A 58 2.09 -1.49 -17.00
CA VAL A 58 3.36 -1.25 -17.68
C VAL A 58 3.59 0.25 -17.77
N PHE A 59 4.65 0.71 -17.11
CA PHE A 59 5.05 2.11 -17.08
C PHE A 59 6.32 2.32 -17.90
N THR A 60 6.36 3.42 -18.63
CA THR A 60 7.61 3.91 -19.23
C THR A 60 8.23 4.88 -18.24
N LEU A 61 9.49 4.64 -17.85
CA LEU A 61 10.21 5.55 -16.96
C LEU A 61 10.76 6.74 -17.73
N SER A 62 10.77 7.93 -17.12
CA SER A 62 11.52 9.08 -17.63
C SER A 62 13.03 8.82 -17.60
N ASP A 63 13.81 9.59 -18.36
CA ASP A 63 15.26 9.37 -18.43
C ASP A 63 15.98 9.51 -17.08
N ARG A 64 15.45 10.37 -16.20
CA ARG A 64 15.94 10.47 -14.82
C ARG A 64 15.58 9.22 -14.01
N GLU A 65 14.34 8.74 -14.11
CA GLU A 65 13.88 7.54 -13.39
C GLU A 65 14.63 6.28 -13.83
N LYS A 66 15.04 6.18 -15.10
CA LYS A 66 15.91 5.10 -15.59
C LYS A 66 17.28 5.06 -14.92
N VAL A 67 17.77 6.20 -14.42
CA VAL A 67 19.00 6.27 -13.62
C VAL A 67 18.69 5.97 -12.16
N ASP A 68 17.61 6.56 -11.65
CA ASP A 68 17.22 6.49 -10.24
C ASP A 68 16.76 5.08 -9.81
N VAL A 69 16.26 4.24 -10.74
CA VAL A 69 15.87 2.85 -10.48
C VAL A 69 17.02 1.97 -9.97
N HIS A 70 18.27 2.39 -10.17
CA HIS A 70 19.47 1.66 -9.78
C HIS A 70 20.00 2.05 -8.38
N ASN A 71 19.29 2.89 -7.63
CA ASN A 71 19.62 3.22 -6.25
C ASN A 71 18.37 3.15 -5.36
N ASP A 72 18.53 2.72 -4.09
CA ASP A 72 17.39 2.43 -3.21
C ASP A 72 16.45 3.63 -2.99
N PRO A 73 16.94 4.87 -2.75
CA PRO A 73 16.06 6.02 -2.59
C PRO A 73 15.25 6.34 -3.85
N GLY A 74 15.91 6.26 -5.01
CA GLY A 74 15.30 6.49 -6.31
C GLY A 74 14.26 5.43 -6.67
N LEU A 75 14.60 4.15 -6.48
CA LEU A 75 13.69 3.03 -6.66
C LEU A 75 12.44 3.18 -5.78
N THR A 76 12.63 3.47 -4.48
CA THR A 76 11.52 3.67 -3.54
C THR A 76 10.61 4.82 -3.99
N ALA A 77 11.19 5.94 -4.44
CA ALA A 77 10.42 7.08 -4.93
C ALA A 77 9.62 6.74 -6.20
N ILE A 78 10.22 5.96 -7.11
CA ILE A 78 9.54 5.46 -8.32
C ILE A 78 8.38 4.55 -7.92
N GLU A 79 8.61 3.54 -7.08
CA GLU A 79 7.56 2.60 -6.64
C GLU A 79 6.35 3.31 -6.03
N LEU A 80 6.59 4.29 -5.15
CA LEU A 80 5.52 5.10 -4.54
C LEU A 80 4.76 5.93 -5.59
N LYS A 81 5.46 6.56 -6.54
CA LYS A 81 4.84 7.29 -7.64
C LYS A 81 3.96 6.36 -8.47
N LEU A 82 4.46 5.18 -8.83
CA LEU A 82 3.73 4.24 -9.68
C LEU A 82 2.48 3.70 -8.97
N LEU A 83 2.52 3.46 -7.66
CA LEU A 83 1.32 3.08 -6.89
C LEU A 83 0.23 4.15 -6.97
N GLN A 84 0.59 5.43 -6.79
CA GLN A 84 -0.38 6.53 -6.92
C GLN A 84 -0.99 6.60 -8.32
N MET A 85 -0.21 6.27 -9.35
CA MET A 85 -0.69 6.21 -10.73
C MET A 85 -1.59 5.00 -10.98
N VAL A 86 -1.32 3.85 -10.36
CA VAL A 86 -2.21 2.69 -10.40
C VAL A 86 -3.57 3.04 -9.79
N ASP A 87 -3.64 3.89 -8.78
CA ASP A 87 -4.94 4.29 -8.21
C ASP A 87 -5.69 5.32 -9.07
N SER A 88 -5.01 5.96 -10.02
CA SER A 88 -5.61 6.95 -10.91
C SER A 88 -6.47 6.29 -12.02
N ALA A 89 -7.51 7.02 -12.45
CA ALA A 89 -8.60 6.47 -13.27
C ALA A 89 -8.23 6.21 -14.75
N THR A 90 -7.08 6.68 -15.25
CA THR A 90 -6.75 6.58 -16.69
C THR A 90 -5.79 5.43 -16.95
N LYS A 91 -6.34 4.29 -17.38
CA LYS A 91 -5.59 3.09 -17.78
C LYS A 91 -6.10 2.61 -19.12
N THR A 92 -5.20 2.33 -20.05
CA THR A 92 -5.58 1.74 -21.34
C THR A 92 -5.23 0.25 -21.30
N GLU A 93 -6.25 -0.61 -21.39
CA GLU A 93 -6.02 -2.04 -21.53
C GLU A 93 -5.38 -2.34 -22.88
N VAL A 94 -4.34 -3.17 -22.88
CA VAL A 94 -3.60 -3.57 -24.07
C VAL A 94 -3.61 -5.09 -24.23
N PRO A 95 -3.75 -5.61 -25.45
CA PRO A 95 -3.71 -7.05 -25.68
C PRO A 95 -2.31 -7.59 -25.41
N LYS A 96 -2.21 -8.80 -24.84
CA LYS A 96 -0.93 -9.50 -24.61
C LYS A 96 -0.05 -9.59 -25.85
N SER A 97 -0.64 -9.68 -27.04
CA SER A 97 0.07 -9.75 -28.32
C SER A 97 0.78 -8.45 -28.74
N SER A 98 0.44 -7.31 -28.13
CA SER A 98 1.13 -6.04 -28.40
C SER A 98 2.29 -5.76 -27.44
N LEU A 99 2.57 -6.68 -26.51
CA LEU A 99 3.64 -6.55 -25.54
C LEU A 99 4.83 -7.42 -25.93
N GLU A 100 6.02 -6.97 -25.56
CA GLU A 100 7.23 -7.77 -25.70
C GLU A 100 7.19 -9.00 -24.80
N ALA A 101 7.85 -10.07 -25.24
CA ALA A 101 7.86 -11.34 -24.52
C ALA A 101 8.44 -11.21 -23.10
N SER A 102 9.43 -10.33 -22.90
CA SER A 102 10.00 -10.03 -21.57
C SER A 102 8.96 -9.42 -20.63
N VAL A 103 8.17 -8.47 -21.12
CA VAL A 103 7.10 -7.82 -20.35
C VAL A 103 6.02 -8.82 -19.99
N VAL A 104 5.57 -9.62 -20.95
CA VAL A 104 4.58 -10.68 -20.72
C VAL A 104 5.08 -11.71 -19.69
N HIS A 105 6.36 -12.08 -19.76
CA HIS A 105 6.96 -13.01 -18.81
C HIS A 105 6.96 -12.43 -17.39
N ALA A 106 7.34 -11.17 -17.23
CA ALA A 106 7.33 -10.48 -15.93
C ALA A 106 5.91 -10.27 -15.37
N CYS A 107 4.93 -10.02 -16.23
CA CYS A 107 3.52 -9.86 -15.85
C CYS A 107 2.85 -11.17 -15.42
N GLY A 108 3.32 -12.32 -15.91
CA GLY A 108 2.66 -13.61 -15.72
C GLY A 108 1.58 -13.92 -16.75
N GLN A 109 1.08 -15.16 -16.75
CA GLN A 109 0.27 -15.68 -17.87
C GLN A 109 -1.20 -15.25 -17.86
N ASN A 110 -1.79 -14.98 -16.68
CA ASN A 110 -3.23 -14.82 -16.48
C ASN A 110 -3.60 -13.46 -15.86
N VAL A 111 -3.01 -12.39 -16.38
CA VAL A 111 -3.28 -11.02 -15.93
C VAL A 111 -3.76 -10.14 -17.07
N ARG A 112 -4.55 -9.12 -16.74
CA ARG A 112 -4.87 -8.03 -17.67
C ARG A 112 -3.70 -7.06 -17.73
N HIS A 113 -3.42 -6.54 -18.93
CA HIS A 113 -2.29 -5.65 -19.13
C HIS A 113 -2.80 -4.24 -19.39
N TYR A 114 -2.21 -3.27 -18.69
CA TYR A 114 -2.55 -1.87 -18.83
C TYR A 114 -1.28 -1.09 -19.16
N PHE A 115 -1.36 -0.25 -20.20
CA PHE A 115 -0.31 0.73 -20.45
C PHE A 115 -0.68 2.03 -19.75
N THR A 116 0.24 2.52 -18.93
CA THR A 116 0.10 3.81 -18.25
C THR A 116 1.23 4.71 -18.71
N MET A 117 0.86 5.88 -19.23
CA MET A 117 1.83 6.95 -19.54
C MET A 117 2.16 7.68 -18.23
N SER A 118 3.45 7.80 -17.91
CA SER A 118 3.96 8.56 -16.75
C SER A 118 4.09 10.04 -17.01
#